data_AF-A0A851S275-F1
#
_entry.id   AF-A0A851S275-F1
#
_cell.length_a   1.000
_cell.length_b   1.000
_cell.length_c   1.000
_cell.angle_alpha   90.00
_cell.angle_beta   90.00
_cell.angle_gamma   90.00
#
_symmetry.space_group_name_H-M   'P 1'
#
loop_
_entity.id
_entity.type
_entity.pdbx_description
1 polymer ?
#
loop_
_entity_poly.entity_id
_entity_poly.type
_entity_poly.pdbx_seq_one_letter_code
_entity_poly.pdbx_strand_id
1 'polypeptide(L)'
;LQQPMRAKHCQLCQHCVRRYDHHCPWLENCVGERNHPLFIVYLSMQLVVLLWGGRVAWSGLYFEQSREWLQHNIFLLVSFLLILIFTIVVLLLLASHLYLISCNTTTWEFMSHHRISYLRHSELENPFDQGIILNLWRFFC
;
A
#
# COMPACT_ATOMS: atom_id res chain seq x y z
N LEU A 1 14.38 27.69 -5.96
CA LEU A 1 13.51 27.30 -4.83
C LEU A 1 14.10 26.07 -4.17
N GLN A 2 14.49 26.16 -2.90
CA GLN A 2 15.00 25.01 -2.14
C GLN A 2 13.83 24.08 -1.80
N GLN A 3 13.95 22.79 -2.13
CA GLN A 3 12.92 21.81 -1.80
C GLN A 3 12.91 21.60 -0.27
N PRO A 4 11.73 21.67 0.40
CA PRO A 4 11.63 21.36 1.82
C PRO A 4 12.14 19.96 2.14
N MET A 5 12.57 19.73 3.38
CA MET A 5 12.97 18.40 3.84
C MET A 5 11.86 17.37 3.58
N ARG A 6 12.23 16.17 3.14
CA ARG A 6 11.32 15.07 2.73
C ARG A 6 10.37 15.40 1.57
N ALA A 7 10.48 16.56 0.93
CA ALA A 7 9.74 16.85 -0.28
C ALA A 7 10.49 16.33 -1.52
N LYS A 8 9.75 15.91 -2.54
CA LYS A 8 10.32 15.48 -3.82
C LYS A 8 9.48 16.00 -4.98
N HIS A 9 10.14 16.42 -6.06
CA HIS A 9 9.46 16.70 -7.32
C HIS A 9 9.08 15.40 -8.03
N CYS A 10 7.80 15.24 -8.36
CA CYS A 10 7.33 14.14 -9.18
C CYS A 10 7.26 14.59 -10.64
N GLN A 11 8.04 13.94 -11.50
CA GLN A 11 8.07 14.25 -12.94
C GLN A 11 6.78 13.82 -13.66
N LEU A 12 6.00 12.89 -13.10
CA LEU A 12 4.73 12.49 -13.69
C LEU A 12 3.63 13.52 -13.38
N CYS A 13 3.52 13.94 -12.12
CA CYS A 13 2.52 14.93 -11.69
C CYS A 13 2.96 16.40 -11.92
N GLN A 14 4.22 16.66 -12.30
CA GLN A 14 4.78 17.99 -12.56
C GLN A 14 4.69 18.97 -11.38
N HIS A 15 4.71 18.47 -10.14
CA HIS A 15 4.76 19.31 -8.95
C HIS A 15 5.57 18.66 -7.82
N CYS A 16 5.94 19.48 -6.82
CA CYS A 16 6.58 19.00 -5.60
C CYS A 16 5.53 18.45 -4.63
N VAL A 17 5.86 17.34 -3.97
CA VAL A 17 5.02 16.66 -2.98
C VAL A 17 5.76 16.66 -1.66
N ARG A 18 5.13 17.17 -0.60
CA ARG A 18 5.67 17.11 0.77
C ARG A 18 5.56 15.70 1.33
N ARG A 19 6.57 15.28 2.11
CA ARG A 19 6.71 13.92 2.64
C ARG A 19 6.35 12.87 1.57
N TYR A 20 7.02 12.99 0.42
CA TYR A 20 6.72 12.17 -0.75
C TYR A 20 6.94 10.69 -0.42
N ASP A 21 5.93 9.86 -0.69
CA ASP A 21 6.03 8.42 -0.54
C ASP A 21 6.33 7.75 -1.88
N HIS A 22 5.37 7.81 -2.81
CA HIS A 22 5.52 7.30 -4.16
C HIS A 22 4.52 7.96 -5.12
N HIS A 23 4.70 7.77 -6.43
CA HIS A 23 3.66 8.00 -7.41
C HIS A 23 2.93 6.68 -7.63
N CYS A 24 1.63 6.66 -7.34
CA CYS A 24 0.82 5.45 -7.43
C CYS A 24 0.12 5.42 -8.79
N PRO A 25 0.45 4.47 -9.68
CA PRO A 25 -0.23 4.37 -10.98
C PRO A 25 -1.70 4.00 -10.82
N TRP A 26 -2.08 3.29 -9.75
CA TRP A 26 -3.46 2.88 -9.48
C TRP A 26 -4.38 4.04 -9.09
N LEU A 27 -3.81 5.11 -8.53
CA LEU A 27 -4.54 6.33 -8.17
C LEU A 27 -4.30 7.45 -9.18
N GLU A 28 -3.44 7.22 -10.17
CA GLU A 28 -2.91 8.24 -11.10
C GLU A 28 -2.45 9.51 -10.37
N ASN A 29 -1.91 9.36 -9.16
CA ASN A 29 -1.59 10.47 -8.27
C ASN A 29 -0.43 10.13 -7.33
N CYS A 30 0.24 11.16 -6.82
CA CYS A 30 1.24 10.99 -5.77
C CYS A 30 0.61 10.73 -4.41
N VAL A 31 1.20 9.78 -3.68
CA VAL A 31 0.98 9.57 -2.25
C VAL A 31 2.05 10.36 -1.49
N GLY A 32 1.61 11.18 -0.55
CA GLY A 32 2.48 12.00 0.30
C GLY A 32 1.70 12.59 1.47
N GLU A 33 2.24 13.64 2.11
CA GLU A 33 1.77 14.16 3.39
C GLU A 33 0.23 14.27 3.56
N ARG A 34 -0.47 14.80 2.55
CA ARG A 34 -1.90 15.12 2.66
C ARG A 34 -2.84 13.94 2.41
N ASN A 35 -2.38 12.87 1.77
CA ASN A 35 -3.23 11.74 1.38
C ASN A 35 -2.65 10.37 1.79
N HIS A 36 -1.49 10.32 2.44
CA HIS A 36 -0.90 9.06 2.89
C HIS A 36 -1.84 8.27 3.84
N PRO A 37 -2.54 8.89 4.81
CA PRO A 37 -3.51 8.14 5.62
C PRO A 37 -4.68 7.60 4.80
N LEU A 38 -5.15 8.37 3.81
CA LEU A 38 -6.22 7.95 2.90
C LEU A 38 -5.79 6.78 2.01
N PHE A 39 -4.51 6.70 1.64
CA PHE A 39 -3.95 5.55 0.93
C PHE A 39 -4.02 4.26 1.78
N ILE A 40 -3.78 4.36 3.10
CA ILE A 40 -3.93 3.22 4.01
C ILE A 40 -5.39 2.79 4.16
N VAL A 41 -6.32 3.75 4.22
CA VAL A 41 -7.76 3.46 4.19
C VAL A 41 -8.14 2.78 2.88
N TYR A 42 -7.63 3.26 1.74
CA TYR A 42 -7.85 2.65 0.43
C TYR A 42 -7.39 1.18 0.39
N LEU A 43 -6.15 0.88 0.83
CA LEU A 43 -5.65 -0.49 0.89
C LEU A 43 -6.48 -1.38 1.84
N SER A 44 -6.89 -0.82 2.98
CA SER A 44 -7.71 -1.53 3.96
C SER A 44 -9.10 -1.86 3.40
N MET A 45 -9.73 -0.92 2.70
CA MET A 45 -11.02 -1.14 2.03
C MET A 45 -10.89 -2.13 0.88
N GLN A 46 -9.81 -2.08 0.11
CA GLN A 46 -9.54 -3.06 -0.95
C GLN A 46 -9.44 -4.48 -0.37
N LEU A 47 -8.77 -4.65 0.77
CA LEU A 47 -8.70 -5.94 1.46
C LEU A 47 -10.09 -6.42 1.91
N VAL A 48 -10.91 -5.55 2.49
CA VAL A 48 -12.28 -5.90 2.90
C VAL A 48 -13.11 -6.34 1.69
N VAL A 49 -13.05 -5.60 0.57
CA VAL A 49 -13.79 -5.94 -0.66
C VAL A 49 -13.33 -7.27 -1.23
N LEU A 50 -12.02 -7.56 -1.25
CA LEU A 50 -11.48 -8.83 -1.74
C LEU A 50 -11.92 -10.01 -0.87
N LEU A 51 -11.86 -9.89 0.46
CA LEU A 51 -12.31 -10.92 1.39
C LEU A 51 -13.82 -11.17 1.26
N TRP A 52 -14.61 -10.10 1.13
CA TRP A 52 -16.04 -10.19 0.89
C TRP A 52 -16.34 -10.88 -0.44
N GLY A 53 -15.67 -10.46 -1.52
CA GLY A 53 -15.80 -11.07 -2.86
C GLY A 53 -15.44 -12.56 -2.85
N GLY A 54 -14.37 -12.93 -2.13
CA GLY A 54 -13.98 -14.33 -1.95
C GLY A 54 -15.04 -15.16 -1.23
N ARG A 55 -15.66 -14.60 -0.18
CA ARG A 55 -16.79 -15.24 0.52
C ARG A 55 -17.99 -15.43 -0.41
N VAL A 56 -18.34 -14.41 -1.19
CA VAL A 56 -19.46 -14.49 -2.15
C VAL A 56 -19.18 -15.55 -3.22
N ALA A 57 -17.98 -15.54 -3.81
CA ALA A 57 -17.58 -16.54 -4.80
C ALA A 57 -17.63 -17.96 -4.23
N TRP A 58 -17.16 -18.17 -3.00
CA TRP A 58 -17.24 -19.46 -2.30
C TRP A 58 -18.69 -19.92 -2.10
N SER A 59 -19.59 -19.01 -1.71
CA SER A 59 -21.00 -19.34 -1.49
C SER A 59 -21.76 -19.71 -2.76
N GLY A 60 -21.25 -19.33 -3.92
CA GLY A 60 -21.85 -19.65 -5.23
C GLY A 60 -21.37 -20.96 -5.84
N LEU A 61 -20.41 -21.66 -5.22
CA LEU A 61 -19.90 -22.91 -5.77
C LEU A 61 -20.98 -23.99 -5.76
N TYR A 62 -21.12 -24.67 -6.89
CA TYR A 62 -22.01 -25.81 -7.04
C TYR A 62 -21.27 -27.08 -6.60
N PHE A 63 -21.81 -27.83 -5.64
CA PHE A 63 -21.14 -29.00 -5.05
C PHE A 63 -21.86 -30.32 -5.39
N GLU A 64 -22.06 -30.61 -6.67
CA GLU A 64 -22.54 -31.92 -7.11
C GLU A 64 -21.43 -32.70 -7.82
N GLN A 65 -21.39 -34.02 -7.57
CA GLN A 65 -20.44 -34.93 -8.20
C GLN A 65 -20.89 -35.28 -9.63
N SER A 66 -20.83 -34.29 -10.53
CA SER A 66 -21.19 -34.44 -11.94
C SER A 66 -20.01 -34.12 -12.86
N ARG A 67 -20.03 -34.66 -14.08
CA ARG A 67 -19.02 -34.31 -15.11
C ARG A 67 -19.11 -32.85 -15.56
N GLU A 68 -20.25 -32.20 -15.30
CA GLU A 68 -20.52 -30.80 -15.63
C GLU A 68 -20.09 -29.84 -14.52
N TRP A 69 -19.63 -30.34 -13.37
CA TRP A 69 -19.20 -29.53 -12.22
C TRP A 69 -18.23 -28.41 -12.63
N LEU A 70 -17.25 -28.74 -13.48
CA LEU A 70 -16.27 -27.77 -13.94
C LEU A 70 -16.91 -26.68 -14.79
N GLN A 71 -17.84 -27.01 -15.68
CA GLN A 71 -18.52 -26.03 -16.54
C GLN A 71 -19.32 -25.02 -15.70
N HIS A 72 -19.94 -25.47 -14.62
CA HIS A 72 -20.69 -24.62 -13.69
C HIS A 72 -19.78 -23.74 -12.82
N ASN A 73 -18.61 -24.25 -12.42
CA ASN A 73 -17.74 -23.58 -11.45
C ASN A 73 -16.54 -22.84 -12.06
N ILE A 74 -16.19 -23.06 -13.34
CA ILE A 74 -14.94 -22.54 -13.91
C ILE A 74 -14.77 -21.02 -13.75
N PHE A 75 -15.84 -20.26 -13.97
CA PHE A 75 -15.82 -18.81 -13.80
C PHE A 75 -15.56 -18.40 -12.34
N LEU A 76 -16.18 -19.09 -11.38
CA LEU A 76 -15.97 -18.86 -9.96
C LEU A 76 -14.57 -19.26 -9.50
N LEU A 77 -14.03 -20.37 -10.02
CA LEU A 77 -12.66 -20.82 -9.73
C LEU A 77 -11.61 -19.84 -10.24
N VAL A 78 -11.77 -19.33 -11.47
CA VAL A 78 -10.90 -18.29 -12.04
C VAL A 78 -11.01 -17.01 -11.21
N SER A 79 -12.22 -16.61 -10.84
CA SER A 79 -12.44 -15.44 -9.98
C SER A 79 -11.76 -15.62 -8.62
N PHE A 80 -11.86 -16.81 -8.00
CA PHE A 80 -11.23 -17.12 -6.73
C PHE A 80 -9.71 -17.04 -6.81
N LEU A 81 -9.10 -17.55 -7.88
CA LEU A 81 -7.67 -17.45 -8.12
C LEU A 81 -7.22 -15.99 -8.24
N LEU A 82 -7.94 -15.17 -9.00
CA LEU A 82 -7.65 -13.74 -9.13
C LEU A 82 -7.78 -13.01 -7.78
N ILE A 83 -8.88 -13.26 -7.05
CA ILE A 83 -9.09 -12.69 -5.71
C ILE A 83 -7.96 -13.08 -4.77
N LEU A 84 -7.52 -14.33 -4.78
CA LEU A 84 -6.40 -14.81 -3.96
C LEU A 84 -5.11 -14.05 -4.28
N ILE A 85 -4.76 -13.93 -5.56
CA ILE A 85 -3.56 -13.20 -6.01
C ILE A 85 -3.61 -11.75 -5.55
N PHE A 86 -4.72 -11.04 -5.82
CA PHE A 86 -4.87 -9.64 -5.42
C PHE A 86 -4.89 -9.46 -3.90
N THR A 87 -5.46 -10.41 -3.16
CA THR A 87 -5.47 -10.38 -1.69
C THR A 87 -4.06 -10.46 -1.14
N ILE A 88 -3.23 -11.37 -1.66
CA ILE A 88 -1.82 -11.49 -1.25
C ILE A 88 -1.07 -10.19 -1.56
N VAL A 89 -1.23 -9.62 -2.75
CA VAL A 89 -0.57 -8.37 -3.14
C VAL A 89 -0.99 -7.21 -2.22
N VAL A 90 -2.30 -7.02 -2.00
CA VAL A 90 -2.81 -5.95 -1.14
C VAL A 90 -2.37 -6.13 0.31
N LEU A 91 -2.35 -7.36 0.82
CA LEU A 91 -1.90 -7.66 2.17
C LEU A 91 -0.41 -7.33 2.35
N LEU A 92 0.44 -7.71 1.41
CA LEU A 92 1.88 -7.39 1.45
C LEU A 92 2.12 -5.87 1.37
N LEU A 93 1.39 -5.17 0.49
CA LEU A 93 1.44 -3.71 0.41
C LEU A 93 1.00 -3.06 1.72
N LEU A 94 -0.15 -3.47 2.27
CA LEU A 94 -0.64 -2.92 3.53
C LEU A 94 0.35 -3.17 4.68
N ALA A 95 0.86 -4.38 4.82
CA ALA A 95 1.81 -4.74 5.87
C ALA A 95 3.13 -3.95 5.75
N SER A 96 3.69 -3.85 4.54
CA SER A 96 4.92 -3.08 4.30
C SER A 96 4.74 -1.59 4.57
N HIS A 97 3.63 -0.97 4.15
CA HIS A 97 3.37 0.43 4.44
C HIS A 97 3.12 0.67 5.94
N LEU A 98 2.40 -0.22 6.63
CA LEU A 98 2.22 -0.12 8.08
C LEU A 98 3.56 -0.23 8.83
N TYR A 99 4.45 -1.12 8.39
CA TYR A 99 5.81 -1.22 8.92
C TYR A 99 6.58 0.09 8.72
N LEU A 100 6.60 0.63 7.49
CA LEU A 100 7.29 1.89 7.20
C LEU A 100 6.73 3.06 8.02
N ILE A 101 5.40 3.15 8.18
CA ILE A 101 4.74 4.14 9.03
C ILE A 101 5.17 3.97 10.49
N SER A 102 5.24 2.73 10.99
CA SER A 102 5.68 2.44 12.36
C SER A 102 7.11 2.90 12.65
N CYS A 103 7.95 2.99 11.62
CA CYS A 103 9.30 3.53 11.68
C CYS A 103 9.39 5.01 11.24
N ASN A 104 8.29 5.69 10.91
CA ASN A 104 8.26 7.03 10.31
C ASN A 104 9.12 7.20 9.04
N THR A 105 9.19 6.16 8.23
CA THR A 105 9.92 6.13 6.96
C THR A 105 8.92 6.14 5.80
N THR A 106 9.21 6.87 4.72
CA THR A 106 8.46 6.76 3.46
C THR A 106 9.07 5.69 2.56
N THR A 107 8.29 5.15 1.63
CA THR A 107 8.78 4.21 0.60
C THR A 107 9.97 4.79 -0.17
N TRP A 108 9.90 6.08 -0.52
CA TRP A 108 11.00 6.80 -1.15
C TRP A 108 12.27 6.80 -0.29
N GLU A 109 12.15 7.12 1.00
CA GLU A 109 13.29 7.13 1.93
C GLU A 109 13.90 5.75 2.10
N PHE A 110 13.07 4.72 2.20
CA PHE A 110 13.51 3.32 2.27
C PHE A 110 14.27 2.89 1.00
N MET A 111 13.67 3.11 -0.17
CA MET A 111 14.26 2.65 -1.45
C MET A 111 15.44 3.50 -1.93
N SER A 112 15.54 4.75 -1.48
CA SER A 112 16.46 5.75 -2.04
C SER A 112 17.36 6.37 -1.00
N HIS A 113 17.53 5.70 0.14
CA HIS A 113 18.30 6.17 1.30
C HIS A 113 19.63 6.84 0.90
N HIS A 114 20.46 6.16 0.10
CA HIS A 114 21.77 6.63 -0.33
C HIS A 114 21.73 7.93 -1.16
N ARG A 115 20.59 8.23 -1.83
CA ARG A 115 20.41 9.44 -2.66
C ARG A 115 19.99 10.66 -1.85
N ILE A 116 19.56 10.45 -0.60
CA ILE A 116 18.92 11.48 0.21
C ILE A 116 19.96 12.07 1.17
N SER A 117 20.27 13.36 1.01
CA SER A 117 21.35 14.04 1.73
C SER A 117 21.19 13.99 3.25
N TYR A 118 19.98 14.17 3.79
CA TYR A 118 19.73 14.14 5.23
C TYR A 118 19.74 12.73 5.84
N LEU A 119 19.64 11.67 5.02
CA LEU A 119 19.78 10.29 5.47
C LEU A 119 21.22 9.79 5.33
N ARG A 120 21.96 10.30 4.34
CA ARG A 120 23.37 9.93 4.10
C ARG A 120 24.30 10.26 5.28
N HIS A 121 24.01 11.34 6.00
CA HIS A 121 24.82 11.79 7.14
C HIS A 121 24.28 11.27 8.49
N SER A 122 23.17 10.54 8.49
CA SER A 122 22.65 9.91 9.71
C SER A 122 23.30 8.53 9.86
N GLU A 123 24.46 8.47 10.52
CA GLU A 123 25.18 7.21 10.74
C GLU A 123 24.52 6.30 11.79
N LEU A 124 23.49 6.77 12.53
CA LEU A 124 23.07 6.06 13.74
C LEU A 124 21.57 5.72 13.89
N GLU A 125 20.61 6.40 13.28
CA GLU A 125 19.19 6.00 13.39
C GLU A 125 18.31 6.85 12.46
N ASN A 126 17.09 6.41 12.16
CA ASN A 126 16.13 7.23 11.40
C ASN A 126 15.80 8.51 12.19
N PRO A 127 16.15 9.72 11.72
CA PRO A 127 15.97 10.96 12.48
C PRO A 127 14.51 11.34 12.72
N PHE A 128 13.57 10.67 12.05
CA PHE A 128 12.14 10.91 12.20
C PHE A 128 11.44 9.88 13.09
N ASP A 129 12.11 8.79 13.46
CA ASP A 129 11.51 7.77 14.32
C ASP A 129 11.39 8.28 15.76
N GLN A 130 10.18 8.25 16.32
CA GLN A 130 9.88 8.67 17.68
C GLN A 130 9.26 7.54 18.52
N GLY A 131 9.42 6.30 18.07
CA GLY A 131 8.79 5.12 18.63
C GLY A 131 7.43 4.83 18.01
N ILE A 132 7.11 3.53 17.92
CA ILE A 132 5.97 2.98 17.16
C ILE A 132 4.65 3.70 17.49
N ILE A 133 4.33 3.88 18.78
CA ILE A 133 3.06 4.47 19.22
C ILE A 133 2.95 5.92 18.75
N LEU A 134 4.00 6.73 18.94
CA LEU A 134 3.98 8.15 18.59
C LEU A 134 4.01 8.35 17.07
N ASN A 135 4.72 7.49 16.35
CA ASN A 135 4.74 7.49 14.89
C ASN A 135 3.34 7.20 14.31
N LEU A 136 2.67 6.16 14.83
CA LEU A 136 1.31 5.80 14.40
C LEU A 136 0.31 6.91 14.76
N TRP A 137 0.36 7.43 15.99
CA TRP A 137 -0.52 8.52 16.42
C TRP A 137 -0.38 9.75 15.53
N ARG A 138 0.85 10.26 15.30
CA ARG A 138 1.09 11.42 14.44
C ARG A 138 0.75 11.19 12.97
N PHE A 139 0.69 9.93 12.54
CA PHE A 139 0.34 9.60 11.16
C PHE A 139 -1.18 9.61 10.95
N PHE A 140 -1.95 9.10 11.92
CA PHE A 140 -3.40 8.92 11.78
C PHE A 140 -4.26 9.98 12.48
N CYS A 141 -3.70 10.75 13.43
CA CYS A 141 -4.39 11.78 14.22
C CYS A 141 -3.83 13.17 13.94
#